data_AF-A0A4Q5RHZ8-F1
#
_entry.id   AF-A0A4Q5RHZ8-F1
#
_cell.length_a   1.000
_cell.length_b   1.000
_cell.length_c   1.000
_cell.angle_alpha   90.00
_cell.angle_beta   90.00
_cell.angle_gamma   90.00
#
_symmetry.space_group_name_H-M   'P 1'
#
loop_
_entity.id
_entity.type
_entity.pdbx_description
1 polymer ?
#
loop_
_entity_poly.entity_id
_entity_poly.type
_entity_poly.pdbx_seq_one_letter_code
_entity_poly.pdbx_strand_id
1 'polypeptide(L)'
;MYFPAFQDTPFLIQFSFLELIERLENTINDHDEAHKEQIRKDLDELKQVPAIISGITDFSEISNHLDVLRRLLKDYFPPELTHNEIKAVT
;
A
#
# COMPACT_ATOMS: atom_id res chain seq x y z
N MET A 1 8.80 -7.89 13.90
CA MET A 1 7.35 -8.05 14.17
C MET A 1 7.14 -9.46 14.70
N TYR A 2 6.36 -9.66 15.76
CA TYR A 2 6.17 -10.98 16.39
C TYR A 2 4.77 -11.50 16.07
N PHE A 3 4.68 -12.57 15.28
CA PHE A 3 3.42 -13.24 14.96
C PHE A 3 3.39 -14.61 15.65
N PRO A 4 2.91 -14.67 16.91
CA PRO A 4 2.97 -15.89 17.73
C PRO A 4 2.24 -17.08 17.09
N ALA A 5 1.20 -16.82 16.31
CA ALA A 5 0.38 -17.86 15.69
C ALA A 5 1.07 -18.64 14.55
N PHE A 6 2.21 -18.17 14.03
CA PHE A 6 2.85 -18.74 12.84
C PHE A 6 4.28 -19.23 13.08
N GLN A 7 4.78 -19.19 14.32
CA GLN A 7 6.20 -19.47 14.62
C GLN A 7 6.63 -20.91 14.31
N ASP A 8 5.72 -21.89 14.46
CA ASP A 8 6.01 -23.32 14.24
C ASP A 8 5.46 -23.84 12.91
N THR A 9 5.11 -22.94 12.00
CA THR A 9 4.55 -23.29 10.69
C THR A 9 5.58 -23.09 9.58
N PRO A 10 5.54 -23.88 8.49
CA PRO A 10 6.44 -23.69 7.34
C PRO A 10 6.06 -22.47 6.48
N PHE A 11 5.16 -21.60 6.96
CA PHE A 11 4.67 -20.46 6.21
C PHE A 11 5.60 -19.26 6.36
N LEU A 12 5.91 -18.62 5.23
CA LEU A 12 6.57 -17.32 5.19
C LEU A 12 5.51 -16.24 5.00
N ILE A 13 5.37 -15.34 5.97
CA ILE A 13 4.46 -14.20 5.87
C ILE A 13 5.13 -13.11 5.04
N GLN A 14 4.42 -12.62 4.03
CA GLN A 14 4.85 -11.52 3.16
C GLN A 14 3.73 -10.48 3.06
N PHE A 15 4.10 -9.20 2.97
CA PHE A 15 3.18 -8.09 2.75
C PHE A 15 3.38 -7.50 1.36
N SER A 16 2.33 -7.39 0.56
CA SER A 16 2.40 -6.76 -0.76
C SER A 16 1.27 -5.75 -0.94
N PHE A 17 1.52 -4.71 -1.72
CA PHE A 17 0.52 -3.71 -2.09
C PHE A 17 -0.01 -3.92 -3.52
N LEU A 18 0.21 -5.11 -4.11
CA LEU A 18 -0.18 -5.43 -5.49
C LEU A 18 -1.67 -5.17 -5.74
N GLU A 19 -2.56 -5.64 -4.87
CA GLU A 19 -4.01 -5.47 -5.03
C GLU A 19 -4.44 -3.99 -4.96
N LEU A 20 -3.81 -3.21 -4.08
CA LEU A 20 -4.00 -1.76 -4.02
C LEU A 20 -3.58 -1.09 -5.33
N ILE A 21 -2.41 -1.46 -5.85
CA ILE A 21 -1.84 -0.93 -7.10
C ILE A 21 -2.77 -1.24 -8.28
N GLU A 22 -3.20 -2.49 -8.43
CA GLU A 22 -4.10 -2.90 -9.50
C GLU A 22 -5.45 -2.16 -9.43
N ARG A 23 -5.98 -1.95 -8.23
CA ARG A 23 -7.22 -1.20 -8.04
C ARG A 23 -7.06 0.27 -8.42
N LEU A 24 -5.94 0.89 -8.06
CA LEU A 24 -5.64 2.28 -8.46
C LEU A 24 -5.46 2.41 -9.97
N GLU A 25 -4.77 1.46 -10.62
CA GLU A 25 -4.64 1.43 -12.08
C GLU A 25 -6.00 1.30 -12.80
N ASN A 26 -6.92 0.52 -12.24
CA ASN A 26 -8.26 0.34 -12.81
C ASN A 26 -9.19 1.54 -12.58
N THR A 27 -9.07 2.21 -11.43
CA THR A 27 -9.93 3.34 -11.06
C THR A 27 -9.40 4.69 -11.55
N ILE A 28 -8.16 4.76 -12.04
CA ILE A 28 -7.51 6.01 -12.43
C ILE A 28 -8.35 6.84 -13.42
N ASN A 29 -9.07 6.19 -14.32
CA ASN A 29 -9.87 6.88 -15.35
C ASN A 29 -11.12 7.58 -14.80
N ASP A 30 -11.57 7.19 -13.60
CA ASP A 30 -12.76 7.72 -12.94
C ASP A 30 -12.48 9.05 -12.19
N HIS A 31 -11.21 9.39 -12.00
CA HIS A 31 -10.78 10.61 -11.31
C HIS A 31 -10.60 11.81 -12.27
N ASP A 32 -10.56 13.03 -11.71
CA ASP A 32 -10.19 14.23 -12.46
C ASP A 32 -8.71 14.20 -12.90
N GLU A 33 -8.36 15.03 -13.89
CA GLU A 33 -7.03 15.02 -14.51
C GLU A 33 -5.89 15.30 -13.51
N ALA A 34 -6.11 16.15 -12.50
CA ALA A 34 -5.07 16.45 -11.51
C ALA A 34 -4.81 15.24 -10.59
N HIS A 35 -5.86 14.54 -10.15
CA HIS A 35 -5.71 13.31 -9.37
C HIS A 35 -5.11 12.17 -10.20
N LYS A 36 -5.49 12.05 -11.48
CA LYS A 36 -4.88 11.09 -12.41
C LYS A 36 -3.37 11.26 -12.52
N GLU A 37 -2.90 12.49 -12.71
CA GLU A 37 -1.46 12.79 -12.79
C GLU A 37 -0.73 12.45 -11.50
N GLN A 38 -1.34 12.74 -10.35
CA GLN A 38 -0.77 12.40 -9.04
C GLN A 38 -0.68 10.88 -8.83
N ILE A 39 -1.76 10.13 -9.12
CA ILE A 39 -1.78 8.67 -9.01
C ILE A 39 -0.72 8.04 -9.95
N ARG A 40 -0.61 8.51 -11.19
CA ARG A 40 0.44 8.02 -12.12
C ARG A 40 1.83 8.21 -11.55
N LYS A 41 2.12 9.41 -11.03
CA LYS A 41 3.43 9.72 -10.43
C LYS A 41 3.73 8.82 -9.24
N ASP A 42 2.76 8.59 -8.36
CA ASP A 42 2.93 7.73 -7.19
C ASP A 42 3.08 6.25 -7.58
N LEU A 43 2.38 5.79 -8.63
CA LEU A 43 2.55 4.45 -9.19
C LEU A 43 3.92 4.26 -9.84
N ASP A 44 4.43 5.24 -10.56
CA ASP A 44 5.79 5.21 -11.12
C ASP A 44 6.87 5.19 -10.02
N GLU A 45 6.66 5.90 -8.92
CA GLU A 45 7.55 5.87 -7.75
C GLU A 45 7.54 4.48 -7.08
N LEU A 46 6.36 3.85 -6.96
CA LEU A 46 6.25 2.48 -6.44
C LEU A 46 6.84 1.41 -7.35
N LYS A 47 6.76 1.57 -8.68
CA LYS A 47 7.36 0.64 -9.64
C LYS A 47 8.89 0.56 -9.51
N GLN A 48 9.53 1.57 -8.93
CA GLN A 48 10.95 1.56 -8.60
C GLN A 48 11.29 0.77 -7.33
N VAL A 49 10.27 0.31 -6.59
CA VAL A 49 10.41 -0.46 -5.36
C VAL A 49 9.82 -1.85 -5.55
N PRO A 50 10.56 -2.79 -6.18
CA PRO A 50 10.03 -4.11 -6.52
C PRO A 50 9.53 -4.90 -5.31
N ALA A 51 10.12 -4.69 -4.11
CA ALA A 51 9.71 -5.34 -2.87
C ALA A 51 8.25 -5.07 -2.47
N ILE A 52 7.73 -3.87 -2.77
CA ILE A 52 6.34 -3.49 -2.49
C ILE A 52 5.34 -4.31 -3.32
N ILE A 53 5.77 -4.74 -4.51
CA ILE A 53 4.97 -5.53 -5.46
C ILE A 53 5.16 -7.03 -5.21
N SER A 54 6.40 -7.49 -5.06
CA SER A 54 6.74 -8.91 -4.95
C SER A 54 6.52 -9.51 -3.56
N GLY A 55 6.38 -8.67 -2.53
CA GLY A 55 6.19 -9.10 -1.16
C GLY A 55 7.37 -8.73 -0.26
N ILE A 56 7.04 -8.09 0.86
CA ILE A 56 7.94 -7.57 1.88
C ILE A 56 7.95 -8.54 3.07
N THR A 57 9.14 -8.96 3.47
CA THR A 57 9.36 -9.76 4.69
C THR A 57 9.91 -8.93 5.84
N ASP A 58 10.61 -7.83 5.55
CA ASP A 58 11.12 -6.88 6.53
C ASP A 58 10.33 -5.55 6.51
N PHE A 59 9.67 -5.26 7.62
CA PHE A 59 8.87 -4.04 7.79
C PHE A 59 9.71 -2.75 7.74
N SER A 60 11.04 -2.86 7.93
CA SER A 60 11.94 -1.72 7.76
C SER A 60 11.88 -1.15 6.34
N GLU A 61 11.61 -1.98 5.33
CA GLU A 61 11.47 -1.55 3.94
C GLU A 61 10.24 -0.67 3.71
N ILE A 62 9.14 -0.94 4.43
CA ILE A 62 7.93 -0.09 4.38
C ILE A 62 8.24 1.31 4.90
N SER A 63 9.09 1.41 5.93
CA SER A 63 9.41 2.68 6.57
C SER A 63 10.11 3.65 5.62
N ASN A 64 10.90 3.13 4.67
CA ASN A 64 11.60 3.93 3.65
C ASN A 64 10.65 4.52 2.59
N HIS A 65 9.43 3.99 2.48
CA HIS A 65 8.46 4.37 1.46
C HIS A 65 7.13 4.87 2.05
N LEU A 66 7.13 5.20 3.35
CA LEU A 66 5.94 5.63 4.09
C LEU A 66 5.24 6.82 3.45
N ASP A 67 5.98 7.77 2.89
CA ASP A 67 5.40 8.97 2.29
C ASP A 67 4.61 8.65 1.01
N VAL A 68 5.12 7.75 0.18
CA VAL A 68 4.42 7.29 -1.04
C VAL A 68 3.19 6.48 -0.68
N LEU A 69 3.35 5.54 0.26
CA LEU A 69 2.25 4.71 0.75
C LEU A 69 1.14 5.55 1.39
N ARG A 70 1.48 6.60 2.15
CA ARG A 70 0.49 7.54 2.72
C ARG A 70 -0.31 8.27 1.65
N ARG A 71 0.33 8.68 0.55
CA ARG A 71 -0.37 9.36 -0.55
C ARG A 71 -1.33 8.41 -1.25
N LEU A 72 -0.89 7.19 -1.55
CA LEU A 72 -1.72 6.17 -2.21
C LEU A 72 -2.88 5.68 -1.34
N LEU A 73 -2.65 5.54 -0.04
CA LEU A 73 -3.68 5.11 0.90
C LEU A 73 -4.61 6.23 1.32
N LYS A 74 -4.38 7.48 0.90
CA LYS A 74 -5.19 8.63 1.32
C LYS A 74 -6.67 8.48 0.95
N ASP A 75 -6.95 7.89 -0.19
CA ASP A 75 -8.33 7.66 -0.65
C ASP A 75 -9.02 6.53 0.12
N TYR A 76 -8.24 5.58 0.66
CA TYR A 76 -8.73 4.50 1.50
C TYR A 76 -8.87 4.92 2.97
N PHE A 77 -7.98 5.78 3.42
CA PHE A 77 -7.96 6.34 4.77
C PHE A 77 -7.93 7.86 4.73
N PRO A 78 -9.08 8.49 4.41
CA PRO A 78 -9.21 9.93 4.45
C PRO A 78 -8.76 10.47 5.82
N PRO A 79 -8.14 11.66 5.86
CA PRO A 79 -7.68 12.26 7.10
C PRO A 79 -8.82 12.46 8.12
N GLU A 80 -10.05 12.64 7.66
CA GLU A 80 -11.26 12.71 8.50
C GLU A 80 -11.51 11.41 9.27
N LEU A 81 -11.08 10.27 8.72
CA LEU A 81 -11.17 8.95 9.34
C LEU A 81 -9.89 8.59 10.14
N THR A 82 -8.98 9.55 10.37
CA THR A 82 -7.72 9.29 11.09
C THR A 82 -7.97 8.65 12.45
N HIS A 83 -8.95 9.15 13.19
CA HIS A 83 -9.28 8.69 14.55
C HIS A 83 -10.32 7.57 14.60
N ASN A 84 -10.78 7.05 13.45
CA ASN A 84 -11.67 5.90 13.45
C ASN A 84 -10.91 4.63 13.84
N GLU A 85 -11.51 3.86 14.75
CA GLU A 85 -10.92 2.65 15.34
C GLU A 85 -10.87 1.45 14.38
N ILE A 86 -11.62 1.51 13.26
CA ILE A 86 -11.64 0.46 12.25
C ILE A 86 -11.10 1.01 10.92
N LYS A 87 -9.97 0.44 10.48
CA LYS A 87 -9.31 0.72 9.21
C LYS A 87 -9.08 -0.61 8.50
N ALA A 88 -9.77 -0.85 7.39
CA ALA A 88 -9.61 -2.05 6.58
C ALA A 88 -9.35 -1.67 5.13
N VAL A 89 -8.32 -2.29 4.55
CA VAL A 89 -8.17 -2.40 3.10
C VAL A 89 -8.51 -3.86 2.80
N THR A 90 -9.59 -4.09 2.05
CA THR A 90 -9.95 -5.40 1.49
C THR A 90 -9.26 -5.63 0.17
#